data_AF-A0A920KQY7-F1
#
_entry.id   AF-A0A920KQY7-F1
#
_cell.length_a   1.000
_cell.length_b   1.000
_cell.length_c   1.000
_cell.angle_alpha   90.00
_cell.angle_beta   90.00
_cell.angle_gamma   90.00
#
_symmetry.space_group_name_H-M   'P 1'
#
loop_
_entity.id
_entity.type
_entity.pdbx_description
1 polymer ?
#
loop_
_entity_poly.entity_id
_entity_poly.type
_entity_poly.pdbx_seq_one_letter_code
_entity_poly.pdbx_strand_id
1 'polypeptide(L)'
;MNQGGKRKGAVCAYLETWHMDIEEFLELRKNTGDDRRRTHDMNTANWIPDLFMKRVFDDGDWTLFSPNDVPDLHDLYGKAFEERYEEYEEMARSGQLKLHKTLKAQNLWRKMLGMILRQDIPG
;
A
#
# COMPACT_ATOMS: atom_id res chain seq x y z
N MET A 1 9.68 20.81 -12.42
CA MET A 1 9.41 21.97 -11.54
C MET A 1 10.63 22.20 -10.67
N ASN A 2 11.35 23.30 -10.86
CA ASN A 2 12.49 23.67 -10.00
C ASN A 2 12.10 24.99 -9.31
N GLN A 3 11.83 24.96 -8.01
CA GLN A 3 11.47 26.15 -7.23
C GLN A 3 12.72 27.01 -7.01
N GLY A 4 13.05 27.84 -8.00
CA GLY A 4 13.88 29.03 -7.80
C GLY A 4 15.28 28.80 -7.20
N GLY A 5 15.91 27.64 -7.45
CA GLY A 5 17.33 27.44 -7.18
C GLY A 5 17.75 27.33 -5.71
N LYS A 6 16.85 27.14 -4.74
CA LYS A 6 17.24 26.97 -3.32
C LYS A 6 16.73 25.73 -2.59
N ARG A 7 15.75 24.96 -3.10
CA ARG A 7 15.42 23.62 -2.58
C ARG A 7 14.93 22.72 -3.73
N LYS A 8 15.42 21.48 -3.78
CA LYS A 8 14.82 20.42 -4.61
C LYS A 8 13.34 20.31 -4.19
N GLY A 9 12.42 20.34 -5.15
CA GLY A 9 11.01 20.10 -4.86
C GLY A 9 10.86 18.70 -4.27
N ALA A 10 10.23 18.59 -3.10
CA ALA A 10 9.89 17.30 -2.50
C ALA A 10 8.47 16.94 -2.90
N VAL A 11 8.27 15.71 -3.36
CA VAL A 11 6.96 15.13 -3.68
C VAL A 11 6.80 13.89 -2.82
N CYS A 12 5.59 13.64 -2.32
CA CYS A 12 5.26 12.41 -1.62
C CYS A 12 4.12 11.71 -2.37
N ALA A 13 4.35 10.46 -2.77
CA ALA A 13 3.30 9.58 -3.25
C ALA A 13 2.65 8.88 -2.06
N TYR A 14 1.32 8.83 -2.05
CA TYR A 14 0.54 8.08 -1.07
C TYR A 14 -0.11 6.90 -1.78
N LEU A 15 -0.11 5.73 -1.14
CA LEU A 15 -0.80 4.55 -1.64
C LEU A 15 -1.56 3.85 -0.52
N GLU A 16 -2.79 3.45 -0.80
CA GLU A 16 -3.60 2.70 0.15
C GLU A 16 -3.14 1.25 0.29
N THR A 17 -3.28 0.71 1.50
CA THR A 17 -2.66 -0.57 1.89
C THR A 17 -3.29 -1.79 1.21
N TRP A 18 -4.49 -1.65 0.63
CA TRP A 18 -5.17 -2.70 -0.15
C TRP A 18 -4.78 -2.71 -1.64
N HIS A 19 -4.00 -1.73 -2.11
CA HIS A 19 -3.66 -1.64 -3.53
C HIS A 19 -2.80 -2.84 -3.96
N MET A 20 -3.07 -3.41 -5.14
CA MET A 20 -2.34 -4.57 -5.68
C MET A 20 -0.82 -4.38 -5.75
N ASP A 21 -0.39 -3.16 -6.08
CA ASP A 21 1.02 -2.82 -6.18
C ASP A 21 1.67 -2.38 -4.85
N ILE A 22 0.98 -2.50 -3.70
CA ILE A 22 1.50 -2.04 -2.40
C ILE A 22 2.87 -2.65 -2.07
N GLU A 23 3.06 -3.91 -2.44
CA GLU A 23 4.29 -4.62 -2.18
C GLU A 23 5.48 -4.13 -3.01
N GLU A 24 5.24 -3.64 -4.22
CA GLU A 24 6.25 -3.01 -5.08
C GLU A 24 6.46 -1.56 -4.67
N PHE A 25 5.39 -0.86 -4.29
CA PHE A 25 5.43 0.52 -3.80
C PHE A 25 6.35 0.67 -2.58
N LEU A 26 6.30 -0.29 -1.65
CA LEU A 26 7.18 -0.34 -0.48
C LEU A 26 8.67 -0.47 -0.83
N GLU A 27 9.00 -0.95 -2.02
CA GLU A 27 10.36 -1.23 -2.47
C GLU A 27 10.99 -0.05 -3.24
N LEU A 28 10.19 0.93 -3.68
CA LEU A 28 10.60 2.07 -4.52
C LEU A 28 11.75 2.91 -3.95
N ARG A 29 11.96 2.82 -2.63
CA ARG A 29 12.98 3.58 -1.88
C ARG A 29 14.20 2.76 -1.47
N LYS A 30 14.32 1.49 -1.86
CA LYS A 30 15.56 0.73 -1.61
C LYS A 30 16.74 1.32 -2.39
N ASN A 31 17.90 1.33 -1.75
CA ASN A 31 19.16 1.84 -2.32
C ASN A 31 19.84 0.87 -3.31
N THR A 32 19.38 -0.38 -3.42
CA THR A 32 19.93 -1.45 -4.28
C THR A 32 18.82 -2.15 -5.09
N GLY A 33 19.11 -2.66 -6.30
CA GLY A 33 18.11 -3.13 -7.29
C GLY A 33 18.16 -2.43 -8.67
N ASP A 34 17.15 -2.63 -9.53
CA ASP A 34 17.05 -1.98 -10.86
C ASP A 34 16.66 -0.48 -10.71
N ASP A 35 17.50 0.43 -11.22
CA ASP A 35 17.31 1.87 -11.14
C ASP A 35 16.01 2.35 -11.83
N ARG A 36 15.47 1.59 -12.80
CA ARG A 36 14.20 1.93 -13.47
C ARG A 36 12.97 1.82 -12.55
N ARG A 37 13.09 1.12 -11.42
CA ARG A 37 12.01 0.93 -10.44
C ARG A 37 12.19 1.81 -9.21
N ARG A 38 12.90 2.94 -9.32
CA ARG A 38 13.24 3.80 -8.17
C ARG A 38 12.89 5.26 -8.39
N THR A 39 12.52 5.92 -7.30
CA THR A 39 12.19 7.35 -7.28
C THR A 39 13.01 8.05 -6.18
N HIS A 40 14.33 8.15 -6.39
CA HIS A 40 15.28 8.63 -5.38
C HIS A 40 15.00 10.05 -4.83
N ASP A 41 14.27 10.89 -5.57
CA ASP A 41 13.89 12.25 -5.14
C ASP A 41 12.40 12.36 -4.69
N MET A 42 11.70 11.22 -4.49
CA MET A 42 10.29 11.19 -4.06
C MET A 42 10.11 10.40 -2.75
N ASN A 43 9.35 10.96 -1.81
CA ASN A 43 8.92 10.27 -0.60
C ASN A 43 7.76 9.33 -0.93
N THR A 44 7.65 8.23 -0.19
CA THR A 44 6.50 7.32 -0.22
C THR A 44 5.87 7.26 1.15
N ALA A 45 4.54 7.19 1.19
CA ALA A 45 3.76 7.04 2.40
C ALA A 45 2.61 6.06 2.18
N ASN A 46 2.31 5.26 3.20
CA ASN A 46 1.17 4.35 3.18
C ASN A 46 -0.03 5.03 3.82
N TRP A 47 -1.18 4.95 3.16
CA TRP A 47 -2.48 5.27 3.73
C TRP A 47 -3.09 3.99 4.29
N ILE A 48 -3.19 3.91 5.61
CA ILE A 48 -3.52 2.68 6.33
C ILE A 48 -4.97 2.77 6.83
N PRO A 49 -5.90 1.95 6.31
CA PRO A 49 -7.25 1.86 6.86
C PRO A 49 -7.24 1.25 8.26
N ASP A 50 -8.14 1.68 9.13
CA ASP A 50 -8.32 1.09 10.47
C ASP A 50 -8.57 -0.42 10.39
N LEU A 51 -9.30 -0.87 9.36
CA LEU A 51 -9.53 -2.29 9.10
C LEU A 51 -8.24 -3.09 8.96
N PHE A 52 -7.24 -2.55 8.27
CA PHE A 52 -5.96 -3.24 8.10
C PHE A 52 -5.31 -3.50 9.45
N MET A 53 -5.33 -2.50 10.34
CA MET A 53 -4.78 -2.65 11.69
C MET A 53 -5.56 -3.69 12.50
N LYS A 54 -6.90 -3.69 12.43
CA LYS A 54 -7.73 -4.76 13.05
C LYS A 54 -7.29 -6.15 12.55
N ARG A 55 -7.15 -6.33 11.22
CA ARG A 55 -6.69 -7.60 10.62
C ARG A 55 -5.26 -7.97 11.07
N VAL A 56 -4.36 -7.02 11.30
CA VAL A 56 -3.03 -7.30 11.87
C VAL A 56 -3.12 -7.83 13.31
N PHE A 57 -3.91 -7.18 14.16
CA PHE A 57 -4.09 -7.59 15.56
C PHE A 57 -4.75 -8.96 15.70
N ASP A 58 -5.70 -9.27 14.82
CA ASP A 58 -6.50 -10.49 14.87
C ASP A 58 -5.88 -11.66 14.07
N ASP A 59 -4.65 -11.52 13.56
CA ASP A 59 -3.98 -12.48 12.65
C ASP A 59 -4.82 -12.84 11.40
N GLY A 60 -5.59 -11.85 10.95
CA GLY A 60 -6.47 -11.93 9.80
C GLY A 60 -5.74 -11.89 8.46
N ASP A 61 -6.50 -12.25 7.45
CA ASP A 61 -6.07 -12.12 6.06
C ASP A 61 -6.37 -10.71 5.55
N TRP A 62 -5.62 -10.32 4.52
CA TRP A 62 -5.73 -9.06 3.80
C TRP A 62 -5.67 -9.34 2.31
N THR A 63 -6.61 -8.76 1.56
CA THR A 63 -6.76 -8.94 0.13
C THR A 63 -6.38 -7.66 -0.60
N LEU A 64 -5.53 -7.83 -1.59
CA LEU A 64 -5.12 -6.76 -2.48
C LEU A 64 -5.96 -6.78 -3.74
N PHE A 65 -6.36 -5.59 -4.18
CA PHE A 65 -7.22 -5.39 -5.34
C PHE A 65 -6.61 -4.43 -6.34
N SER A 66 -6.98 -4.59 -7.61
CA SER A 66 -6.74 -3.60 -8.66
C SER A 66 -7.81 -2.50 -8.53
N PRO A 67 -7.44 -1.21 -8.50
CA PRO A 67 -8.40 -0.11 -8.31
C PRO A 67 -9.43 -0.01 -9.43
N ASN A 68 -9.15 -0.56 -10.62
CA ASN A 68 -10.13 -0.65 -11.71
C ASN A 68 -11.30 -1.57 -11.38
N ASP A 69 -11.08 -2.57 -10.53
CA ASP A 69 -12.08 -3.56 -10.15
C ASP A 69 -12.85 -3.16 -8.87
N VAL A 70 -12.29 -2.24 -8.08
CA VAL A 70 -12.85 -1.71 -6.81
C VAL A 70 -12.80 -0.17 -6.75
N PRO A 71 -13.37 0.53 -7.75
CA PRO A 71 -13.10 1.97 -7.97
C PRO A 71 -13.63 2.90 -6.88
N ASP A 72 -14.56 2.44 -6.06
CA ASP A 72 -15.21 3.19 -4.98
C ASP A 72 -14.46 3.14 -3.65
N LEU A 73 -13.57 2.14 -3.44
CA LEU A 73 -12.88 1.99 -2.15
C LEU A 73 -12.07 3.22 -1.73
N HIS A 74 -11.48 3.92 -2.70
CA HIS A 74 -10.68 5.14 -2.45
C HIS A 74 -11.48 6.29 -1.83
N ASP A 75 -12.78 6.34 -2.11
CA ASP A 75 -13.67 7.41 -1.66
C ASP A 75 -14.34 7.06 -0.32
N LEU A 76 -14.21 5.81 0.14
CA LEU A 76 -14.84 5.30 1.35
C LEU A 76 -13.87 5.32 2.54
N TYR A 77 -14.43 5.47 3.74
CA TYR A 77 -13.68 5.46 4.99
C TYR A 77 -14.53 4.91 6.14
N GLY A 78 -13.87 4.53 7.23
CA GLY A 78 -14.52 3.99 8.43
C GLY A 78 -15.39 2.76 8.11
N LYS A 79 -16.59 2.71 8.70
CA LYS A 79 -17.50 1.57 8.56
C LYS A 79 -17.94 1.30 7.11
N ALA A 80 -18.12 2.35 6.31
CA ALA A 80 -18.52 2.21 4.91
C ALA A 80 -17.41 1.54 4.08
N PHE A 81 -16.15 1.89 4.34
CA PHE A 81 -15.01 1.20 3.75
C PHE A 81 -14.97 -0.26 4.20
N GLU A 82 -15.16 -0.52 5.50
CA GLU A 82 -15.11 -1.87 6.05
C GLU A 82 -16.14 -2.80 5.40
N GLU A 83 -17.40 -2.39 5.38
CA GLU A 83 -18.48 -3.16 4.77
C GLU A 83 -18.21 -3.43 3.29
N ARG A 84 -17.82 -2.38 2.54
CA ARG A 84 -17.59 -2.50 1.10
C ARG A 84 -16.37 -3.36 0.75
N TYR A 85 -15.30 -3.24 1.54
CA TYR A 85 -14.10 -4.02 1.37
C TYR A 85 -14.37 -5.52 1.62
N GLU A 86 -15.16 -5.86 2.65
CA GLU A 86 -15.55 -7.25 2.94
C GLU A 86 -16.45 -7.85 1.86
N GLU A 87 -17.35 -7.05 1.27
CA GLU A 87 -18.13 -7.48 0.10
C GLU A 87 -17.22 -7.86 -1.08
N TYR A 88 -16.17 -7.07 -1.34
CA TYR A 88 -15.20 -7.37 -2.38
C TYR A 88 -14.35 -8.61 -2.06
N GLU A 89 -14.01 -8.85 -0.80
CA GLU A 89 -13.38 -10.12 -0.39
C GLU A 89 -14.29 -11.32 -0.70
N GLU A 90 -15.60 -11.21 -0.49
CA GLU A 90 -16.55 -12.26 -0.85
C GLU A 90 -16.72 -12.42 -2.37
N MET A 91 -16.75 -11.33 -3.12
CA MET A 91 -16.74 -11.37 -4.58
C MET A 91 -15.46 -12.02 -5.14
N ALA A 92 -14.32 -11.83 -4.47
CA ALA A 92 -13.07 -12.52 -4.81
C ALA A 92 -13.15 -14.02 -4.49
N ARG A 93 -13.66 -14.40 -3.32
CA ARG A 93 -13.87 -15.81 -2.94
C ARG A 93 -14.83 -16.55 -3.87
N SER A 94 -15.90 -15.89 -4.29
CA SER A 94 -16.88 -16.47 -5.23
C SER A 94 -16.40 -16.50 -6.69
N GLY A 95 -15.21 -15.95 -6.98
CA GLY A 95 -14.61 -15.94 -8.32
C GLY A 95 -15.12 -14.86 -9.26
N GLN A 96 -15.97 -13.94 -8.79
CA GLN A 96 -16.44 -12.79 -9.55
C GLN A 96 -15.32 -11.77 -9.79
N LEU A 97 -14.44 -11.59 -8.80
CA LEU A 97 -13.22 -10.78 -8.91
C LEU A 97 -12.02 -11.67 -9.20
N LYS A 98 -11.56 -11.68 -10.46
CA LYS A 98 -10.44 -12.53 -10.88
C LYS A 98 -9.09 -12.01 -10.41
N LEU A 99 -8.90 -10.69 -10.44
CA LEU A 99 -7.62 -10.05 -10.13
C LEU A 99 -7.60 -9.63 -8.65
N HIS A 100 -7.16 -10.55 -7.80
CA HIS A 100 -6.97 -10.29 -6.37
C HIS A 100 -5.78 -11.10 -5.83
N LYS A 101 -5.22 -10.67 -4.70
CA LYS A 101 -4.20 -11.44 -3.98
C LYS A 101 -4.46 -11.38 -2.48
N THR A 102 -4.67 -12.54 -1.86
CA THR A 102 -4.84 -12.62 -0.40
C THR A 102 -3.53 -13.04 0.27
N LEU A 103 -3.19 -12.38 1.37
CA LEU A 103 -2.02 -12.66 2.20
C LEU A 103 -2.35 -12.41 3.67
N LYS A 104 -1.47 -12.85 4.58
CA LYS A 104 -1.58 -12.48 5.99
C LYS A 104 -1.29 -11.00 6.21
N ALA A 105 -2.17 -10.30 6.93
CA ALA A 105 -1.99 -8.89 7.25
C ALA A 105 -0.67 -8.65 8.00
N GLN A 106 -0.31 -9.54 8.93
CA GLN A 106 0.96 -9.49 9.66
C GLN A 106 2.19 -9.54 8.74
N ASN A 107 2.13 -10.28 7.63
CA ASN A 107 3.25 -10.37 6.69
C ASN A 107 3.48 -9.04 5.98
N LEU A 108 2.40 -8.38 5.53
CA LEU A 108 2.48 -7.05 4.93
C LEU A 108 2.98 -6.02 5.95
N TRP A 109 2.45 -6.05 7.17
CA TRP A 109 2.86 -5.16 8.25
C TRP A 109 4.35 -5.27 8.58
N ARG A 110 4.87 -6.50 8.72
CA ARG A 110 6.31 -6.74 8.92
C ARG A 110 7.15 -6.20 7.77
N LYS A 111 6.67 -6.33 6.53
CA LYS A 111 7.35 -5.78 5.35
C LYS A 111 7.38 -4.25 5.39
N MET A 112 6.26 -3.60 5.72
CA MET A 112 6.16 -2.14 5.90
C MET A 112 7.16 -1.64 6.95
N LEU A 113 7.15 -2.22 8.15
CA LEU A 113 8.06 -1.85 9.24
C LEU A 113 9.53 -2.07 8.85
N GLY A 114 9.83 -3.18 8.17
CA GLY A 114 11.18 -3.48 7.70
C GLY A 114 11.71 -2.47 6.68
N MET A 115 10.85 -1.82 5.89
CA MET A 115 11.29 -0.77 4.97
C MET A 115 11.55 0.56 5.65
N ILE A 116 10.72 0.93 6.64
CA ILE A 116 10.95 2.13 7.45
C ILE A 116 12.31 2.00 8.16
N LEU A 117 12.55 0.88 8.84
CA LEU A 117 13.80 0.66 9.58
C LEU A 117 15.05 0.69 8.68
N ARG A 118 14.97 0.15 7.46
CA ARG A 118 16.11 0.14 6.52
C ARG A 118 16.40 1.51 5.90
N GLN A 119 15.41 2.39 5.84
CA GLN A 119 15.59 3.74 5.29
C GLN A 119 16.25 4.69 6.27
N ASP A 120 16.10 4.44 7.58
CA ASP A 120 16.63 5.30 8.65
C ASP A 120 18.04 4.94 9.11
N ILE A 121 18.62 3.82 8.62
CA ILE A 121 20.00 3.42 8.91
C ILE A 121 20.88 3.78 7.69
N PRO A 122 21.80 4.76 7.81
CA PRO A 122 22.79 5.02 6.78
C PRO A 122 23.71 3.79 6.66
N GLY A 123 23.83 3.26 5.43
CA GLY A 123 24.88 2.30 5.08
C GLY A 123 26.22 2.99 4.83
#